data_AF-A0AAQ0U515-F1
#
_entry.id   AF-A0AAQ0U515-F1
#
_cell.length_a   1.000
_cell.length_b   1.000
_cell.length_c   1.000
_cell.angle_alpha   90.00
_cell.angle_beta   90.00
_cell.angle_gamma   90.00
#
_symmetry.space_group_name_H-M   'P 1'
#
loop_
_entity.id
_entity.type
_entity.pdbx_description
1 polymer ?
#
loop_
_entity_poly.entity_id
_entity_poly.type
_entity_poly.pdbx_seq_one_letter_code
_entity_poly.pdbx_strand_id
1 'polypeptide(L)' 'MLNGVAVWALAALLVLYAAAFLTALVTCAGANRLTFTHRAEWLIVILILPLAGPWAWLLYRRHTKRPLA' A
#
# COMPACT_ATOMS: atom_id res chain seq x y z
N MET A 1 3.90 8.93 -23.56
CA MET A 1 2.93 7.86 -23.87
C MET A 1 3.26 6.69 -22.97
N LEU A 2 2.41 6.37 -21.97
CA LEU A 2 2.61 5.14 -21.21
C LEU A 2 2.45 4.00 -22.22
N ASN A 3 3.53 3.24 -22.46
CA ASN A 3 3.51 2.11 -23.38
C ASN A 3 2.35 1.18 -22.94
N GLY A 4 1.46 0.73 -23.82
CA GLY A 4 0.25 -0.02 -23.39
C GLY A 4 0.58 -1.19 -22.44
N VAL A 5 1.74 -1.81 -22.63
CA VAL A 5 2.33 -2.83 -21.75
C VAL A 5 2.51 -2.36 -20.30
N ALA A 6 2.95 -1.11 -20.09
CA ALA A 6 3.14 -0.53 -18.76
C ALA A 6 1.81 -0.33 -18.01
N VAL A 7 0.72 0.00 -18.73
CA VAL A 7 -0.62 0.12 -18.13
C VAL A 7 -1.11 -1.25 -17.65
N TRP A 8 -0.96 -2.27 -18.48
CA TRP A 8 -1.35 -3.64 -18.13
C TRP A 8 -0.48 -4.23 -17.02
N ALA A 9 0.83 -3.96 -17.04
CA ALA A 9 1.73 -4.37 -15.97
C ALA A 9 1.35 -3.70 -14.63
N LEU A 10 1.01 -2.40 -14.65
CA LEU A 10 0.59 -1.68 -13.46
C LEU A 10 -0.77 -2.16 -12.94
N ALA A 11 -1.71 -2.47 -13.84
CA ALA A 11 -2.99 -3.07 -13.48
C ALA A 11 -2.81 -4.47 -12.85
N ALA A 12 -1.96 -5.33 -13.43
CA ALA A 12 -1.65 -6.64 -12.88
C ALA A 12 -0.99 -6.53 -11.49
N LEU A 13 -0.10 -5.57 -11.30
CA LEU A 13 0.54 -5.29 -10.01
C LEU A 13 -0.49 -4.87 -8.96
N LEU A 14 -1.44 -3.99 -9.33
CA LEU A 14 -2.53 -3.54 -8.46
C LEU A 14 -3.45 -4.70 -8.07
N VAL A 15 -3.78 -5.59 -9.02
CA VAL A 15 -4.62 -6.77 -8.76
C VAL A 15 -3.91 -7.75 -7.82
N LEU A 16 -2.63 -8.04 -8.05
CA LEU A 16 -1.82 -8.87 -7.15
C LEU A 16 -1.73 -8.26 -5.74
N TYR A 17 -1.54 -6.95 -5.65
CA TYR A 17 -1.51 -6.24 -4.38
C TYR A 17 -2.86 -6.32 -3.66
N ALA A 18 -3.97 -6.09 -4.37
CA ALA A 18 -5.31 -6.19 -3.81
C ALA A 18 -5.63 -7.62 -3.33
N ALA A 19 -5.22 -8.64 -4.10
CA ALA A 19 -5.35 -10.03 -3.70
C ALA A 19 -4.55 -10.33 -2.43
N ALA A 20 -3.27 -9.94 -2.38
CA ALA A 20 -2.43 -10.13 -1.19
C ALA A 20 -3.01 -9.42 0.05
N PHE A 21 -3.53 -8.20 -0.14
CA PHE A 21 -4.20 -7.41 0.89
C PHE A 21 -5.45 -8.11 1.42
N LEU A 22 -6.32 -8.60 0.52
CA LEU A 22 -7.51 -9.38 0.89
C LEU A 22 -7.14 -10.68 1.60
N THR A 23 -6.09 -11.36 1.15
CA THR A 23 -5.62 -12.60 1.78
C THR A 23 -5.14 -12.32 3.20
N ALA A 24 -4.36 -11.25 3.40
CA ALA A 24 -3.90 -10.82 4.71
C ALA A 24 -5.07 -10.44 5.64
N LEU A 25 -6.08 -9.75 5.11
CA LEU A 25 -7.32 -9.43 5.83
C LEU A 25 -8.07 -10.68 6.27
N VAL A 26 -8.24 -11.67 5.37
CA VAL A 26 -8.91 -12.94 5.66
C VAL A 26 -8.11 -13.75 6.67
N THR A 27 -6.78 -13.80 6.57
CA THR A 27 -5.91 -14.46 7.54
C THR A 27 -5.99 -13.79 8.91
N CYS A 28 -5.96 -12.46 8.97
CA CYS A 28 -6.18 -11.71 10.22
C CYS A 28 -7.59 -11.93 10.78
N ALA A 29 -8.59 -12.09 9.91
CA ALA A 29 -9.96 -12.33 10.32
C ALA A 29 -10.22 -13.74 10.84
N GLY A 30 -9.60 -14.74 10.22
CA GLY A 30 -9.65 -16.14 10.62
C GLY A 30 -8.78 -16.44 11.85
N ALA A 31 -7.77 -15.63 12.13
CA ALA A 31 -6.95 -15.73 13.34
C ALA A 31 -7.74 -15.22 14.57
N ASN A 32 -8.75 -15.99 14.99
CA ASN A 32 -9.58 -15.76 16.19
C ASN A 32 -8.80 -15.86 17.52
N ARG A 33 -7.46 -15.93 17.46
CA ARG A 33 -6.55 -16.19 18.58
C ARG A 33 -5.68 -14.97 18.94
N LEU A 34 -5.73 -13.90 18.15
CA LEU A 34 -5.10 -12.62 18.51
C LEU A 34 -6.13 -11.72 19.19
N THR A 35 -5.73 -11.10 20.30
CA THR A 35 -6.51 -10.09 21.01
C THR A 35 -7.03 -9.04 20.02
N PHE A 36 -8.31 -8.67 20.17
CA PHE A 36 -9.05 -7.79 19.25
C PHE A 36 -8.27 -6.52 18.86
N THR A 37 -7.47 -6.00 19.80
CA THR A 37 -6.58 -4.85 19.65
C THR A 37 -5.45 -5.09 18.64
N HIS A 38 -4.82 -6.26 18.66
CA HIS A 38 -3.71 -6.61 17.76
C HIS A 38 -4.19 -6.81 16.33
N ARG A 39 -5.41 -7.34 16.16
CA ARG A 39 -6.07 -7.47 14.85
C ARG A 39 -6.40 -6.10 14.26
N ALA A 40 -6.90 -5.17 15.08
CA ALA A 40 -7.19 -3.80 14.66
C ALA A 40 -5.91 -3.04 14.27
N GLU A 41 -4.82 -3.21 15.03
CA GLU A 41 -3.52 -2.62 14.73
C GLU A 41 -2.97 -3.11 13.38
N TRP A 42 -2.98 -4.41 13.14
CA TRP A 42 -2.56 -5.00 11.86
C TRP A 42 -3.42 -4.52 10.69
N LEU A 43 -4.74 -4.43 10.89
CA LEU A 43 -5.67 -3.85 9.92
C LEU A 43 -5.29 -2.42 9.55
N ILE A 44 -5.02 -1.58 10.55
CA ILE A 44 -4.62 -0.19 10.37
C ILE A 44 -3.29 -0.10 9.62
N VAL A 45 -2.29 -0.90 10.00
CA VAL A 45 -0.97 -0.92 9.33
C VAL A 45 -1.12 -1.34 7.87
N ILE A 46 -1.86 -2.43 7.61
CA ILE A 46 -2.14 -2.93 6.26
C ILE A 46 -2.80 -1.83 5.42
N LEU A 47 -3.74 -1.07 6.00
CA LEU A 47 -4.47 -0.01 5.32
C LEU A 47 -3.62 1.24 5.07
N ILE A 48 -2.70 1.60 5.97
CA ILE A 48 -1.85 2.80 5.87
C ILE A 48 -0.60 2.56 4.98
N LEU A 49 -0.05 1.35 4.98
CA LEU A 49 1.14 0.99 4.20
C LEU A 49 1.07 1.37 2.71
N PRO A 50 -0.04 1.13 1.98
CA PRO A 50 -0.16 1.55 0.58
C PRO A 50 -0.21 3.07 0.40
N LEU A 51 -0.62 3.82 1.42
CA LEU A 51 -0.61 5.29 1.38
C LEU A 51 0.78 5.86 1.70
N ALA A 52 1.59 5.17 2.52
CA ALA A 52 2.91 5.65 2.91
C ALA A 52 3.84 5.87 1.70
N GLY A 53 3.80 4.99 0.70
CA GLY A 53 4.61 5.12 -0.53
C GLY A 53 4.31 6.39 -1.34
N PRO A 54 3.05 6.61 -1.78
CA PRO A 54 2.62 7.84 -2.46
C PRO A 54 2.88 9.10 -1.64
N TRP A 55 2.68 9.05 -0.32
CA TRP A 55 2.97 10.17 0.58
C TRP A 55 4.47 10.48 0.67
N ALA A 56 5.31 9.46 0.83
CA ALA A 56 6.76 9.61 0.83
C ALA A 56 7.27 10.19 -0.49
N TRP A 57 6.73 9.72 -1.62
CA TRP A 57 7.03 10.28 -2.94
C TRP A 57 6.61 11.75 -3.07
N LEU A 58 5.40 12.09 -2.62
CA LEU A 58 4.89 13.46 -2.62
C LEU A 58 5.74 14.40 -1.77
N LEU A 59 6.13 13.96 -0.57
CA LEU A 59 7.00 14.71 0.33
C LEU A 59 8.40 14.88 -0.28
N TYR A 60 9.01 13.81 -0.79
CA TYR A 60 10.31 13.85 -1.45
C TYR A 60 10.31 14.82 -2.64
N ARG A 61 9.27 14.78 -3.48
CA ARG A 61 9.12 15.69 -4.64
C ARG A 61 8.94 17.15 -4.23
N ARG A 62 8.36 17.43 -3.07
CA ARG A 62 8.26 18.80 -2.54
C ARG A 62 9.62 19.33 -2.06
N HIS A 63 10.48 18.48 -1.52
CA HIS A 63 11.81 18.87 -1.06
C HIS A 63 12.81 19.08 -2.20
N THR A 64 12.71 18.33 -3.29
CA THR A 64 13.57 18.50 -4.48
C THR A 64 13.28 19.76 -5.30
N LYS A 65 12.16 20.45 -5.05
CA LYS A 65 11.81 21.72 -5.72
C LYS A 65 12.31 22.98 -5.02
N ARG A 66 13.04 22.89 -3.91
CA ARG A 66 13.80 24.04 -3.42
C ARG A 66 15.13 24.06 -4.18
N PRO A 67 15.34 24.96 -5.16
CA PRO A 67 16.68 25.16 -5.69
C PRO A 67 17.57 25.54 -4.51
N LEU A 68 18.64 24.77 -4.31
CA LEU A 68 19.77 25.20 -3.51
C LEU A 68 20.25 26.49 -4.17
N ALA A 69 19.96 27.61 -3.51
CA ALA A 69 20.49 28.92 -3.83
C ALA A 69 22.00 28.96 -3.55
#